data_AF-A0A3M9ZND0-F1
#
_entry.id   AF-A0A3M9ZND0-F1
#
_cell.length_a   1.000
_cell.length_b   1.000
_cell.length_c   1.000
_cell.angle_alpha   90.00
_cell.angle_beta   90.00
_cell.angle_gamma   90.00
#
_symmetry.space_group_name_H-M   'P 1'
#
loop_
_entity.id
_entity.type
_entity.pdbx_description
1 polymer ?
#
loop_
_entity_poly.entity_id
_entity_poly.type
_entity_poly.pdbx_seq_one_letter_code
_entity_poly.pdbx_strand_id
1 'polypeptide(L)'
;MSALEAAIARAEGGSALSRAEAADAMRDVLSGSSPDASIARLLLLLAERGETDGELEGMLDAMMERCVRAEPAPEGAIDVCGTGGDGARTFNVSTAAAFVAAAAGATVAKHGNRSSSGGTGSADMLEALGVDLGATRGGAASAAAGCGVGFMFAPAFHPAMKAAAAARRALAGT
;
A
#
# COMPACT_ATOMS: atom_id res chain seq x y z
N MET A 1 -10.02 -15.38 21.61
CA MET A 1 -10.60 -14.64 20.46
C MET A 1 -9.47 -13.82 19.89
N SER A 2 -9.21 -13.89 18.57
CA SER A 2 -8.17 -13.06 17.95
C SER A 2 -8.61 -11.58 17.92
N ALA A 3 -7.68 -10.66 17.70
CA ALA A 3 -8.03 -9.25 17.57
C ALA A 3 -8.88 -8.99 16.32
N LEU A 4 -8.64 -9.75 15.23
CA LEU A 4 -9.48 -9.70 14.04
C LEU A 4 -10.95 -10.06 14.35
N GLU A 5 -11.19 -11.16 15.06
CA GLU A 5 -12.56 -11.57 15.41
C GLU A 5 -13.24 -10.59 16.38
N ALA A 6 -12.47 -10.00 17.30
CA ALA A 6 -12.96 -8.93 18.17
C ALA A 6 -13.36 -7.68 17.38
N ALA A 7 -12.54 -7.30 16.38
CA ALA A 7 -12.81 -6.16 15.51
C ALA A 7 -14.04 -6.39 14.62
N ILE A 8 -14.22 -7.60 14.08
CA ILE A 8 -15.42 -7.97 13.33
C ILE A 8 -16.67 -7.81 14.20
N ALA A 9 -16.69 -8.41 15.40
CA ALA A 9 -17.84 -8.32 16.30
C ALA A 9 -18.19 -6.86 16.67
N ARG A 10 -17.17 -6.01 16.84
CA ARG A 10 -17.35 -4.58 17.11
C ARG A 10 -17.92 -3.83 15.91
N ALA A 11 -17.41 -4.10 14.71
CA ALA A 11 -17.88 -3.50 13.47
C ALA A 11 -19.29 -3.95 13.09
N GLU A 12 -19.66 -5.21 13.35
CA GLU A 12 -21.04 -5.73 13.20
C GLU A 12 -22.04 -5.01 14.10
N GLY A 13 -21.60 -4.57 15.29
CA GLY A 13 -22.37 -3.70 16.16
C GLY A 13 -22.46 -2.24 15.68
N GLY A 14 -21.94 -1.90 14.49
CA GLY A 14 -21.92 -0.55 13.93
C GLY A 14 -20.94 0.41 14.61
N SER A 15 -20.07 -0.09 15.49
CA SER A 15 -19.15 0.75 16.26
C SER A 15 -17.77 0.83 15.60
N ALA A 16 -17.16 2.01 15.63
CA ALA A 16 -15.78 2.20 15.21
C ALA A 16 -14.80 1.50 16.15
N LEU A 17 -13.74 0.94 15.56
CA LEU A 17 -12.56 0.49 16.28
C LEU A 17 -11.77 1.73 16.74
N SER A 18 -11.16 1.64 17.91
CA SER A 18 -10.07 2.53 18.28
C SER A 18 -8.85 2.26 17.39
N ARG A 19 -7.91 3.23 17.35
CA ARG A 19 -6.62 3.07 16.66
C ARG A 19 -5.86 1.82 17.10
N ALA A 20 -5.88 1.50 18.40
CA ALA A 20 -5.24 0.31 18.94
C ALA A 20 -5.91 -0.98 18.44
N GLU A 21 -7.24 -1.06 18.48
CA GLU A 21 -8.00 -2.22 17.99
C GLU A 21 -7.79 -2.44 16.48
N ALA A 22 -7.77 -1.36 15.70
CA ALA A 22 -7.49 -1.43 14.25
C ALA A 22 -6.06 -1.91 13.96
N ALA A 23 -5.07 -1.44 14.74
CA ALA A 23 -3.69 -1.91 14.63
C ALA A 23 -3.56 -3.39 14.98
N ASP A 24 -4.21 -3.86 16.05
CA ASP A 24 -4.20 -5.28 16.44
C ASP A 24 -4.87 -6.17 15.39
N ALA A 25 -6.04 -5.76 14.88
CA ALA A 25 -6.71 -6.49 13.80
C ALA A 25 -5.83 -6.54 12.53
N MET A 26 -5.17 -5.44 12.18
CA MET A 26 -4.26 -5.41 11.03
C MET A 26 -2.99 -6.25 11.27
N ARG A 27 -2.47 -6.32 12.49
CA ARG A 27 -1.38 -7.25 12.84
C ARG A 27 -1.78 -8.71 12.63
N ASP A 28 -3.01 -9.07 13.00
CA ASP A 28 -3.57 -10.41 12.76
C ASP A 28 -3.72 -10.69 11.26
N VAL A 29 -4.21 -9.72 10.48
CA VAL A 29 -4.29 -9.84 9.00
C VAL A 29 -2.89 -10.07 8.41
N LEU A 30 -1.92 -9.23 8.77
CA LEU A 30 -0.56 -9.26 8.22
C LEU A 30 0.27 -10.45 8.72
N SER A 31 -0.19 -11.20 9.72
CA SER A 31 0.46 -12.43 10.19
C SER A 31 0.37 -13.57 9.16
N GLY A 32 -0.63 -13.53 8.25
CA GLY A 32 -0.93 -14.63 7.33
C GLY A 32 -1.64 -15.83 7.97
N SER A 33 -2.03 -15.73 9.25
CA SER A 33 -2.75 -16.81 9.96
C SER A 33 -4.27 -16.66 9.98
N SER A 34 -4.78 -15.50 9.56
CA SER A 34 -6.21 -15.19 9.55
C SER A 34 -6.92 -15.82 8.33
N PRO A 35 -8.13 -16.40 8.49
CA PRO A 35 -8.90 -16.89 7.35
C PRO A 35 -9.29 -15.77 6.39
N ASP A 36 -9.19 -16.01 5.08
CA ASP A 36 -9.59 -15.04 4.04
C ASP A 36 -11.03 -14.54 4.22
N ALA A 37 -11.94 -15.41 4.68
CA ALA A 37 -13.33 -15.05 4.95
C ALA A 37 -13.47 -14.01 6.08
N SER A 38 -12.70 -14.14 7.17
CA SER A 38 -12.69 -13.16 8.26
C SER A 38 -12.10 -11.82 7.79
N ILE A 39 -11.02 -11.87 7.00
CA ILE A 39 -10.42 -10.66 6.42
C ILE A 39 -11.43 -9.95 5.51
N ALA A 40 -12.07 -10.68 4.59
CA ALA A 40 -13.09 -10.13 3.69
C ALA A 40 -14.30 -9.55 4.47
N ARG A 41 -14.73 -10.24 5.54
CA ARG A 41 -15.82 -9.78 6.40
C ARG A 41 -15.50 -8.45 7.06
N LEU A 42 -14.32 -8.30 7.66
CA LEU A 42 -13.91 -7.01 8.24
C LEU A 42 -13.88 -5.91 7.17
N LEU A 43 -13.27 -6.17 6.01
CA LEU A 43 -13.19 -5.18 4.92
C LEU A 43 -14.57 -4.71 4.45
N LEU A 44 -15.54 -5.62 4.30
CA LEU A 44 -16.91 -5.25 3.93
C LEU A 44 -17.60 -4.38 4.99
N LEU A 45 -17.48 -4.74 6.27
CA LEU A 45 -18.07 -3.97 7.38
C LEU A 45 -17.49 -2.55 7.47
N LEU A 46 -16.19 -2.43 7.25
CA LEU A 46 -15.49 -1.15 7.21
C LEU A 46 -15.97 -0.30 6.01
N ALA A 47 -16.02 -0.89 4.81
CA ALA A 47 -16.45 -0.20 3.60
C ALA A 47 -17.92 0.24 3.64
N GLU A 48 -18.80 -0.57 4.25
CA GLU A 48 -20.23 -0.25 4.37
C GLU A 48 -20.48 0.90 5.37
N ARG A 49 -19.77 0.89 6.51
CA ARG A 49 -19.90 1.95 7.53
C ARG A 49 -19.14 3.22 7.16
N GLY A 50 -18.04 3.08 6.42
CA GLY A 50 -17.00 4.09 6.26
C GLY A 50 -15.93 3.97 7.35
N GLU A 51 -14.66 3.95 6.95
CA GLU A 51 -13.51 3.95 7.85
C GLU A 51 -13.35 5.32 8.53
N THR A 52 -12.90 5.29 9.80
CA THR A 52 -12.50 6.50 10.53
C THR A 52 -11.01 6.74 10.41
N ASP A 53 -10.57 7.99 10.64
CA ASP A 53 -9.14 8.34 10.63
C ASP A 53 -8.33 7.49 11.62
N GLY A 54 -8.88 7.26 12.82
CA GLY A 54 -8.24 6.43 13.83
C GLY A 54 -8.04 4.97 13.39
N GLU A 55 -8.97 4.42 12.62
CA GLU A 55 -8.85 3.08 12.04
C GLU A 55 -7.77 3.01 10.97
N LEU A 56 -7.76 3.99 10.06
CA LEU A 56 -6.75 4.09 9.00
C LEU A 56 -5.35 4.28 9.58
N GLU A 57 -5.19 5.14 10.59
CA GLU A 57 -3.93 5.33 11.32
C GLU A 57 -3.47 4.05 12.01
N GLY A 58 -4.37 3.31 12.66
CA GLY A 58 -4.02 2.06 13.33
C GLY A 58 -3.58 0.98 12.36
N MET A 59 -4.28 0.84 11.23
CA MET A 59 -3.88 -0.07 10.16
C MET A 59 -2.52 0.34 9.57
N LEU A 60 -2.28 1.64 9.40
CA LEU A 60 -1.01 2.18 8.93
C LEU A 60 0.12 1.84 9.92
N ASP A 61 -0.08 1.99 11.23
CA ASP A 61 0.92 1.63 12.24
C ASP A 61 1.37 0.17 12.07
N ALA A 62 0.42 -0.77 11.97
CA ALA A 62 0.71 -2.18 11.77
C ALA A 62 1.39 -2.48 10.41
N MET A 63 1.02 -1.76 9.35
CA MET A 63 1.68 -1.85 8.05
C MET A 63 3.13 -1.37 8.12
N MET A 64 3.40 -0.28 8.85
CA MET A 64 4.73 0.29 9.03
C MET A 64 5.64 -0.56 9.93
N GLU A 65 5.07 -1.26 10.94
CA GLU A 65 5.80 -2.25 11.76
C GLU A 65 6.37 -3.40 10.92
N ARG A 66 5.67 -3.79 9.84
CA ARG A 66 6.04 -4.92 8.98
C ARG A 66 6.59 -4.51 7.61
N CYS A 67 6.68 -3.21 7.35
CA CYS A 67 7.27 -2.72 6.12
C CYS A 67 8.78 -2.93 6.14
N VAL A 68 9.33 -3.03 4.94
CA VAL A 68 10.76 -3.00 4.72
C VAL A 68 11.14 -1.55 4.52
N ARG A 69 12.08 -1.04 5.31
CA ARG A 69 12.53 0.35 5.15
C ARG A 69 13.52 0.49 4.00
N ALA A 70 13.35 1.55 3.20
CA ALA A 70 14.38 2.02 2.28
C ALA A 70 15.44 2.74 3.10
N GLU A 71 16.65 2.16 3.21
CA GLU A 71 17.73 2.72 4.01
C GLU A 71 18.96 3.00 3.12
N PRO A 72 19.62 4.17 3.26
CA PRO A 72 19.19 5.31 4.09
C PRO A 72 17.94 5.98 3.51
N ALA A 73 17.07 6.52 4.37
CA ALA A 73 15.95 7.32 3.92
C ALA A 73 16.46 8.61 3.23
N PRO A 74 16.06 8.89 1.97
CA PRO A 74 16.50 10.10 1.29
C PRO A 74 15.91 11.35 1.98
N GLU A 75 16.79 12.24 2.42
CA GLU A 75 16.40 13.47 3.14
C GLU A 75 15.55 14.38 2.24
N GLY A 76 14.46 14.91 2.81
CA GLY A 76 13.56 15.81 2.09
C GLY A 76 12.82 15.19 0.90
N ALA A 77 12.82 13.85 0.79
CA ALA A 77 12.18 13.18 -0.33
C ALA A 77 10.64 13.34 -0.29
N ILE A 78 10.07 13.51 -1.47
CA ILE A 78 8.61 13.54 -1.67
C ILE A 78 8.14 12.23 -2.31
N ASP A 79 6.86 11.90 -2.10
CA ASP A 79 6.17 10.85 -2.86
C ASP A 79 5.06 11.49 -3.71
N VAL A 80 4.84 10.92 -4.89
CA VAL A 80 3.75 11.26 -5.79
C VAL A 80 3.04 9.96 -6.16
N CYS A 81 2.08 9.55 -5.33
CA CYS A 81 1.32 8.32 -5.51
C CYS A 81 -0.20 8.59 -5.47
N GLY A 82 -0.99 7.56 -5.75
CA GLY A 82 -2.45 7.61 -5.64
C GLY A 82 -3.00 6.25 -5.26
N THR A 83 -4.27 6.22 -4.84
CA THR A 83 -4.99 4.99 -4.49
C THR A 83 -5.22 4.09 -5.71
N GLY A 84 -5.31 4.69 -6.90
CA GLY A 84 -5.67 3.99 -8.14
C GLY A 84 -7.15 3.60 -8.17
N GLY A 85 -7.58 2.94 -9.25
CA GLY A 85 -8.95 2.44 -9.37
C GLY A 85 -10.02 3.49 -9.69
N ASP A 86 -9.62 4.70 -10.11
CA ASP A 86 -10.55 5.77 -10.51
C ASP A 86 -11.36 5.49 -11.80
N GLY A 87 -11.05 4.39 -12.50
CA GLY A 87 -11.68 4.00 -13.75
C GLY A 87 -11.34 4.91 -14.95
N ALA A 88 -10.56 5.97 -14.75
CA ALA A 88 -10.31 7.00 -15.74
C ALA A 88 -9.34 6.55 -16.85
N ARG A 89 -8.64 5.43 -16.64
CA ARG A 89 -7.65 4.83 -17.58
C ARG A 89 -6.69 5.88 -18.16
N THR A 90 -6.29 6.83 -17.32
CA THR A 90 -5.37 7.89 -17.69
C THR A 90 -3.98 7.30 -17.94
N PHE A 91 -3.12 8.07 -18.62
CA PHE A 91 -1.71 7.74 -18.64
C PHE A 91 -1.13 7.82 -17.22
N ASN A 92 0.09 7.31 -17.01
CA ASN A 92 0.74 7.28 -15.69
C ASN A 92 1.16 8.69 -15.18
N VAL A 93 0.18 9.55 -14.88
CA VAL A 93 0.35 10.96 -14.49
C VAL A 93 1.32 11.09 -13.32
N SER A 94 1.11 10.31 -12.25
CA SER A 94 1.94 10.39 -11.05
C SER A 94 3.37 9.89 -11.28
N THR A 95 3.60 9.01 -12.27
CA THR A 95 4.95 8.56 -12.65
C THR A 95 5.64 9.63 -13.48
N ALA A 96 4.95 10.24 -14.44
CA ALA A 96 5.49 11.35 -15.21
C ALA A 96 5.82 12.56 -14.32
N ALA A 97 4.93 12.89 -13.38
CA ALA A 97 5.13 13.97 -12.42
C ALA A 97 6.37 13.75 -11.54
N ALA A 98 6.66 12.51 -11.13
CA ALA A 98 7.88 12.18 -10.38
C ALA A 98 9.16 12.56 -11.16
N PHE A 99 9.23 12.24 -12.46
CA PHE A 99 10.37 12.62 -13.29
C PHE A 99 10.47 14.13 -13.51
N VAL A 100 9.34 14.82 -13.70
CA VAL A 100 9.32 16.29 -13.82
C VAL A 100 9.79 16.97 -12.54
N ALA A 101 9.32 16.50 -11.38
CA ALA A 101 9.73 17.03 -10.07
C ALA A 101 11.23 16.80 -9.82
N ALA A 102 11.75 15.62 -10.18
CA ALA A 102 13.18 15.34 -10.08
C ALA A 102 14.03 16.20 -11.02
N ALA A 103 13.56 16.43 -12.25
CA ALA A 103 14.22 17.36 -13.18
C ALA A 103 14.21 18.82 -12.65
N ALA A 104 13.24 19.18 -11.80
CA ALA A 104 13.17 20.46 -11.11
C ALA A 104 13.99 20.52 -9.80
N GLY A 105 14.71 19.43 -9.46
CA GLY A 105 15.63 19.38 -8.31
C GLY A 105 15.05 18.73 -7.05
N ALA A 106 13.85 18.17 -7.09
CA ALA A 106 13.32 17.40 -5.97
C ALA A 106 13.95 15.99 -5.90
N THR A 107 14.07 15.45 -4.69
CA THR A 107 14.31 14.02 -4.50
C THR A 107 12.98 13.31 -4.39
N VAL A 108 12.71 12.31 -5.22
CA VAL A 108 11.43 11.59 -5.26
C VAL A 108 11.62 10.13 -4.84
N ALA A 109 10.96 9.74 -3.76
CA ALA A 109 10.82 8.36 -3.30
C ALA A 109 9.41 7.88 -3.67
N LYS A 110 9.23 7.46 -4.93
CA LYS A 110 7.92 7.14 -5.47
C LYS A 110 7.46 5.76 -5.02
N HIS A 111 6.39 5.67 -4.24
CA HIS A 111 5.72 4.41 -4.00
C HIS A 111 4.79 4.06 -5.18
N GLY A 112 4.78 2.79 -5.58
CA GLY A 112 3.95 2.37 -6.70
C GLY A 112 3.79 0.87 -6.84
N ASN A 113 2.84 0.48 -7.69
CA ASN A 113 2.46 -0.91 -7.89
C ASN A 113 2.11 -1.18 -9.36
N ARG A 114 1.86 -2.45 -9.68
CA ARG A 114 1.19 -2.85 -10.93
C ARG A 114 -0.28 -2.44 -10.89
N SER A 115 -0.90 -2.33 -12.07
CA SER A 115 -2.34 -2.05 -12.13
C SER A 115 -3.15 -3.17 -11.46
N SER A 116 -4.14 -2.79 -10.66
CA SER A 116 -5.15 -3.69 -10.10
C SER A 116 -6.44 -3.75 -10.92
N SER A 117 -6.59 -2.90 -11.95
CA SER A 117 -7.84 -2.69 -12.70
C SER A 117 -7.73 -2.93 -14.21
N GLY A 118 -6.68 -3.61 -14.67
CA GLY A 118 -6.51 -4.02 -16.07
C GLY A 118 -5.94 -2.95 -17.01
N GLY A 119 -5.44 -1.83 -16.47
CA GLY A 119 -4.68 -0.81 -17.21
C GLY A 119 -3.16 -1.00 -17.07
N THR A 120 -2.38 0.00 -17.51
CA THR A 120 -0.92 0.04 -17.31
C THR A 120 -0.60 0.80 -16.02
N GLY A 121 -0.11 0.11 -14.99
CA GLY A 121 0.31 0.73 -13.73
C GLY A 121 1.69 1.38 -13.81
N SER A 122 2.11 2.04 -12.72
CA SER A 122 3.41 2.71 -12.66
C SER A 122 4.57 1.73 -12.80
N ALA A 123 4.45 0.55 -12.18
CA ALA A 123 5.44 -0.52 -12.32
C ALA A 123 5.52 -1.00 -13.77
N ASP A 124 4.38 -1.24 -14.42
CA ASP A 124 4.32 -1.77 -15.79
C ASP A 124 4.97 -0.79 -16.80
N MET A 125 4.76 0.51 -16.61
CA MET A 125 5.44 1.56 -17.39
C MET A 125 6.96 1.54 -17.18
N LEU A 126 7.42 1.50 -15.94
CA LEU A 126 8.85 1.57 -15.62
C LEU A 126 9.59 0.32 -16.12
N GLU A 127 8.98 -0.86 -15.99
CA GLU A 127 9.52 -2.11 -16.55
C GLU A 127 9.66 -2.03 -18.08
N ALA A 128 8.65 -1.48 -18.77
CA ALA A 128 8.71 -1.27 -20.22
C ALA A 128 9.80 -0.28 -20.65
N LEU A 129 10.19 0.64 -19.76
CA LEU A 129 11.32 1.57 -19.94
C LEU A 129 12.67 0.94 -19.55
N GLY A 130 12.71 -0.33 -19.16
CA GLY A 130 13.92 -1.06 -18.82
C GLY A 130 14.37 -0.90 -17.36
N VAL A 131 13.51 -0.35 -16.48
CA VAL A 131 13.81 -0.30 -15.04
C VAL A 131 13.68 -1.71 -14.45
N ASP A 132 14.75 -2.17 -13.81
CA ASP A 132 14.72 -3.41 -13.03
C ASP A 132 13.95 -3.19 -11.72
N LEU A 133 12.70 -3.65 -11.69
CA LEU A 133 11.86 -3.62 -10.48
C LEU A 133 12.30 -4.65 -9.41
N GLY A 134 13.17 -5.58 -9.79
CA GLY A 134 13.85 -6.51 -8.89
C GLY A 134 15.11 -5.92 -8.27
N ALA A 135 15.50 -4.69 -8.64
CA ALA A 135 16.62 -3.97 -8.04
C ALA A 135 16.49 -4.02 -6.52
N THR A 136 17.63 -4.28 -5.86
CA THR A 136 17.67 -4.51 -4.42
C THR A 136 17.07 -3.33 -3.67
N ARG A 137 16.56 -3.56 -2.46
CA ARG A 137 15.95 -2.53 -1.60
C ARG A 137 16.85 -1.30 -1.41
N GLY A 138 18.17 -1.49 -1.41
CA GLY A 138 19.16 -0.40 -1.38
C GLY A 138 19.32 0.33 -2.72
N GLY A 139 19.00 -0.30 -3.84
CA GLY A 139 18.98 0.30 -5.17
C GLY A 139 17.94 1.40 -5.32
N ALA A 140 16.74 1.23 -4.73
CA ALA A 140 15.70 2.27 -4.79
C ALA A 140 16.11 3.54 -4.03
N ALA A 141 16.66 3.41 -2.82
CA ALA A 141 17.17 4.55 -2.05
C ALA A 141 18.36 5.23 -2.76
N SER A 142 19.29 4.42 -3.28
CA SER A 142 20.45 4.94 -4.03
C SER A 142 20.03 5.66 -5.32
N ALA A 143 19.00 5.16 -6.02
CA ALA A 143 18.46 5.80 -7.22
C ALA A 143 17.78 7.14 -6.89
N ALA A 144 17.04 7.22 -5.77
CA ALA A 144 16.50 8.51 -5.32
C ALA A 144 17.62 9.53 -5.06
N ALA A 145 18.69 9.13 -4.36
CA ALA A 145 19.81 10.02 -4.04
C ALA A 145 20.67 10.39 -5.25
N GLY A 146 20.94 9.44 -6.16
CA GLY A 146 21.87 9.62 -7.28
C GLY A 146 21.22 10.10 -8.58
N CYS A 147 19.95 9.72 -8.82
CA CYS A 147 19.22 10.00 -10.05
C CYS A 147 18.01 10.91 -9.84
N GLY A 148 17.72 11.32 -8.60
CA GLY A 148 16.56 12.14 -8.24
C GLY A 148 15.24 11.37 -8.12
N VAL A 149 15.14 10.15 -8.66
CA VAL A 149 13.94 9.29 -8.53
C VAL A 149 14.34 7.87 -8.12
N GLY A 150 13.78 7.42 -6.99
CA GLY A 150 13.73 6.02 -6.59
C GLY A 150 12.31 5.48 -6.69
N PHE A 151 12.15 4.25 -7.18
CA PHE A 151 10.85 3.59 -7.24
C PHE A 151 10.74 2.48 -6.19
N MET A 152 9.81 2.63 -5.27
CA MET A 152 9.56 1.71 -4.17
C MET A 152 8.40 0.80 -4.56
N PHE A 153 8.74 -0.31 -5.21
CA PHE A 153 7.75 -1.27 -5.70
C PHE A 153 7.02 -1.98 -4.54
N ALA A 154 5.73 -1.72 -4.38
CA ALA A 154 4.96 -2.09 -3.19
C ALA A 154 5.10 -3.57 -2.75
N PRO A 155 5.07 -4.59 -3.64
CA PRO A 155 5.26 -5.98 -3.23
C PRO A 155 6.64 -6.27 -2.60
N ALA A 156 7.68 -5.51 -2.96
CA ALA A 156 9.01 -5.65 -2.38
C ALA A 156 9.14 -5.00 -1.00
N PHE A 157 8.39 -3.91 -0.78
CA PHE A 157 8.43 -3.10 0.45
C PHE A 157 7.37 -3.51 1.50
N HIS A 158 6.25 -4.09 1.07
CA HIS A 158 5.16 -4.55 1.93
C HIS A 158 4.83 -6.04 1.69
N PRO A 159 5.79 -6.97 1.88
CA PRO A 159 5.57 -8.39 1.58
C PRO A 159 4.43 -9.02 2.42
N ALA A 160 4.23 -8.54 3.65
CA ALA A 160 3.16 -9.01 4.53
C ALA A 160 1.74 -8.76 3.96
N MET A 161 1.57 -7.77 3.07
CA MET A 161 0.28 -7.50 2.42
C MET A 161 -0.20 -8.64 1.53
N LYS A 162 0.67 -9.60 1.17
CA LYS A 162 0.27 -10.83 0.48
C LYS A 162 -0.79 -11.61 1.26
N ALA A 163 -0.79 -11.53 2.59
CA ALA A 163 -1.77 -12.19 3.45
C ALA A 163 -3.22 -11.76 3.19
N ALA A 164 -3.45 -10.50 2.79
CA ALA A 164 -4.79 -9.98 2.48
C ALA A 164 -5.17 -10.11 1.00
N ALA A 165 -4.27 -10.63 0.14
CA ALA A 165 -4.45 -10.52 -1.30
C ALA A 165 -5.60 -11.39 -1.84
N ALA A 166 -5.83 -12.57 -1.25
CA ALA A 166 -6.91 -13.46 -1.69
C ALA A 166 -8.28 -12.92 -1.25
N ALA A 167 -8.44 -12.54 0.02
CA ALA A 167 -9.62 -11.83 0.51
C ALA A 167 -10.00 -10.61 -0.36
N ARG A 168 -9.03 -9.72 -0.65
CA ARG A 168 -9.28 -8.52 -1.49
C ARG A 168 -9.72 -8.87 -2.92
N ARG A 169 -9.17 -9.94 -3.51
CA ARG A 169 -9.57 -10.40 -4.85
C ARG A 169 -10.99 -10.96 -4.86
N ALA A 170 -11.39 -11.66 -3.81
CA ALA A 170 -12.75 -12.18 -3.69
C ALA A 170 -13.81 -11.07 -3.68
N LEU A 171 -13.45 -9.87 -3.20
CA LEU A 171 -14.31 -8.69 -3.17
C LEU A 171 -14.28 -7.86 -4.47
N ALA A 172 -13.32 -8.07 -5.37
CA ALA A 172 -13.15 -7.22 -6.57
C ALA A 172 -14.25 -7.39 -7.64
N GLY A 173 -15.22 -8.29 -7.41
CA GLY A 173 -16.37 -8.54 -8.29
C GLY A 173 -17.73 -8.32 -7.62
N THR A 174 -17.77 -7.75 -6.42
CA THR A 174 -18.98 -7.33 -5.70
C THR A 174 -19.17 -5.83 -5.84
#